data_AF-A0A498H017-F1
#
_entry.id   AF-A0A498H017-F1
#
_cell.length_a   1.000
_cell.length_b   1.000
_cell.length_c   1.000
_cell.angle_alpha   90.00
_cell.angle_beta   90.00
_cell.angle_gamma   90.00
#
_symmetry.space_group_name_H-M   'P 1'
#
loop_
_entity.id
_entity.type
_entity.pdbx_description
1 polymer ?
#
loop_
_entity_poly.entity_id
_entity_poly.type
_entity_poly.pdbx_seq_one_letter_code
_entity_poly.pdbx_strand_id
1 'polypeptide(L)'
;MALQTEIIDKMSDLITVAFGLVAALAWNGAIQAIFTEIFGEQSDIPALLGYAILVTIIAVIATIMIGRAAARAREAQMAKERKV
;
A
#
# COMPACT_ATOMS: atom_id res chain seq x y z
N MET A 1 -20.80 -18.95 -19.35
CA MET A 1 -19.83 -19.30 -18.31
C MET A 1 -18.55 -18.48 -18.48
N ALA A 2 -17.76 -18.64 -19.55
CA ALA A 2 -16.51 -17.89 -19.76
C ALA A 2 -16.67 -16.35 -19.75
N LEU A 3 -17.68 -15.81 -20.45
CA LEU A 3 -17.95 -14.36 -20.47
C LEU A 3 -18.29 -13.79 -19.08
N GLN A 4 -19.00 -14.55 -18.24
CA GLN A 4 -19.33 -14.10 -16.88
C GLN A 4 -18.08 -14.05 -15.99
N THR A 5 -17.20 -15.04 -16.12
CA THR A 5 -15.90 -15.06 -15.40
C THR A 5 -15.05 -13.86 -15.82
N GLU A 6 -14.91 -13.61 -17.12
CA GLU A 6 -14.11 -12.48 -17.62
C GLU A 6 -14.63 -11.12 -17.15
N ILE A 7 -15.96 -10.93 -17.12
CA ILE A 7 -16.56 -9.70 -16.56
C ILE A 7 -16.25 -9.57 -15.07
N ILE A 8 -16.39 -10.65 -14.30
CA ILE A 8 -16.10 -10.63 -12.85
C ILE A 8 -14.62 -10.29 -12.59
N ASP A 9 -13.71 -10.86 -13.37
CA ASP A 9 -12.27 -10.58 -13.24
C ASP A 9 -11.97 -9.10 -13.51
N LYS A 10 -12.49 -8.55 -14.62
CA LYS A 10 -12.28 -7.13 -14.95
C LYS A 10 -12.92 -6.17 -13.96
N MET A 11 -14.08 -6.52 -13.42
CA MET A 11 -14.72 -5.73 -12.36
C MET A 11 -13.91 -5.80 -11.06
N SER A 12 -13.35 -6.96 -10.73
CA SER A 12 -12.50 -7.12 -9.55
C SER A 12 -11.22 -6.28 -9.65
N ASP A 13 -10.58 -6.27 -10.83
CA ASP A 13 -9.41 -5.41 -11.10
C ASP A 13 -9.77 -3.93 -10.92
N LEU A 14 -10.86 -3.48 -11.56
CA LEU A 14 -11.30 -2.09 -11.52
C LEU A 14 -11.60 -1.63 -10.08
N ILE A 15 -12.33 -2.45 -9.33
CA ILE A 15 -12.68 -2.20 -7.93
C ILE A 15 -11.42 -2.18 -7.06
N THR A 16 -10.50 -3.13 -7.24
CA THR A 16 -9.24 -3.20 -6.47
C THR A 16 -8.39 -1.94 -6.70
N VAL A 17 -8.27 -1.48 -7.95
CA VAL A 17 -7.55 -0.24 -8.27
C VAL A 17 -8.24 0.98 -7.67
N ALA A 18 -9.57 1.08 -7.81
CA ALA A 18 -10.33 2.20 -7.25
C ALA A 18 -10.19 2.29 -5.72
N PHE A 19 -10.35 1.16 -5.01
CA PHE A 19 -10.16 1.12 -3.57
C PHE A 19 -8.71 1.33 -3.16
N GLY A 20 -7.73 0.87 -3.95
CA GLY A 20 -6.32 1.16 -3.74
C GLY A 20 -6.03 2.66 -3.77
N LEU A 21 -6.62 3.39 -4.72
CA LEU A 21 -6.52 4.85 -4.78
C LEU A 21 -7.18 5.53 -3.57
N VAL A 22 -8.40 5.12 -3.24
CA VAL A 22 -9.12 5.67 -2.06
C VAL A 22 -8.32 5.42 -0.77
N ALA A 23 -7.76 4.22 -0.60
CA ALA A 23 -6.91 3.90 0.54
C ALA A 23 -5.66 4.78 0.59
N ALA A 24 -4.96 4.97 -0.54
CA ALA A 24 -3.79 5.84 -0.60
C ALA A 24 -4.11 7.27 -0.17
N LEU A 25 -5.23 7.83 -0.66
CA LEU A 25 -5.67 9.19 -0.29
C LEU A 25 -6.08 9.29 1.19
N ALA A 26 -6.80 8.29 1.70
CA ALA A 26 -7.23 8.25 3.09
C ALA A 26 -6.05 8.16 4.06
N TRP A 27 -5.04 7.33 3.76
CA TRP A 27 -3.84 7.21 4.59
C TRP A 27 -3.01 8.48 4.58
N ASN A 28 -2.89 9.18 3.45
CA ASN A 28 -2.23 10.49 3.40
C ASN A 28 -2.94 11.50 4.34
N GLY A 29 -4.26 11.61 4.24
CA GLY A 29 -5.04 12.49 5.11
C GLY A 29 -4.95 12.11 6.60
N ALA A 30 -5.01 10.81 6.92
CA ALA A 30 -4.91 10.33 8.29
C ALA A 30 -3.55 10.63 8.93
N ILE A 31 -2.45 10.38 8.22
CA ILE A 31 -1.10 10.67 8.74
C ILE A 31 -0.94 12.18 8.94
N GLN A 32 -1.42 13.00 8.01
CA GLN A 32 -1.40 14.46 8.15
C GLN A 32 -2.18 14.93 9.38
N ALA A 33 -3.40 14.42 9.60
CA ALA A 33 -4.22 14.81 10.74
C ALA A 33 -3.57 14.40 12.08
N ILE A 34 -3.07 13.17 12.18
CA ILE A 34 -2.35 12.69 13.37
C ILE A 34 -1.11 13.56 13.64
N PHE A 35 -0.36 13.90 12.59
CA PHE A 35 0.83 14.72 12.71
C PHE A 35 0.49 16.13 13.19
N THR A 36 -0.54 16.75 12.63
CA THR A 36 -1.01 18.08 13.04
C THR A 36 -1.45 18.12 14.51
N GLU A 37 -2.14 17.07 14.98
CA GLU A 37 -2.58 16.98 16.37
C GLU A 37 -1.40 16.92 17.35
N ILE A 38 -0.29 16.28 16.96
CA ILE A 38 0.88 16.08 17.83
C ILE A 38 1.87 17.24 17.74
N PHE A 39 2.09 17.79 16.55
CA PHE A 39 3.18 18.74 16.26
C PHE A 39 2.71 20.16 15.92
N GLY A 40 1.40 20.40 15.82
CA GLY A 40 0.84 21.69 15.41
C GLY A 40 0.69 21.83 13.89
N GLU A 41 0.38 23.03 13.41
CA GLU A 41 0.12 23.26 11.99
C GLU A 41 1.34 22.97 11.10
N GLN A 42 1.07 22.44 9.90
CA GLN A 42 2.08 22.15 8.88
C GLN A 42 2.56 23.41 8.14
N SER A 43 2.43 24.59 8.77
CA SER A 43 2.94 25.87 8.27
C SER A 43 4.42 26.09 8.66
N ASP A 44 4.89 25.41 9.69
CA ASP A 44 6.26 25.48 10.17
C ASP A 44 7.18 24.47 9.46
N ILE A 45 8.35 24.93 8.98
CA ILE A 45 9.33 24.09 8.27
C ILE A 45 9.72 22.83 9.06
N PRO A 46 9.96 22.89 10.40
CA PRO A 46 10.23 21.69 11.19
C PRO A 46 9.11 20.65 11.16
N ALA A 47 7.84 21.10 11.14
CA ALA A 47 6.68 20.22 11.06
C ALA A 47 6.62 19.51 9.70
N LEU A 48 6.86 20.25 8.60
CA LEU A 48 6.92 19.67 7.25
C LEU A 48 8.05 18.63 7.10
N LEU A 49 9.23 18.91 7.65
CA LEU A 49 10.36 17.99 7.63
C LEU A 49 10.09 16.73 8.46
N GLY A 50 9.46 16.89 9.64
CA GLY A 50 9.05 15.77 10.49
C GLY A 50 8.06 14.85 9.77
N TYR A 51 7.04 15.43 9.14
CA TYR A 51 6.06 14.68 8.34
C TYR A 51 6.73 13.90 7.19
N ALA A 52 7.59 14.54 6.41
CA ALA A 52 8.25 13.92 5.26
C ALA A 52 9.15 12.73 5.66
N ILE A 53 9.90 12.87 6.76
CA ILE A 53 10.75 11.79 7.28
C ILE A 53 9.89 10.63 7.77
N LEU A 54 8.84 10.91 8.53
CA LEU A 54 7.94 9.88 9.07
C LEU A 54 7.30 9.05 7.95
N VAL A 55 6.70 9.71 6.95
CA VAL A 55 6.06 9.03 5.81
C VAL A 55 7.07 8.20 5.03
N THR A 56 8.30 8.71 4.85
CA THR A 56 9.37 7.99 4.16
C THR A 56 9.79 6.71 4.90
N ILE A 57 9.93 6.78 6.23
CA ILE A 57 10.26 5.61 7.05
C ILE A 57 9.16 4.55 6.92
N ILE A 58 7.89 4.96 7.05
CA ILE A 58 6.74 4.05 6.90
C ILE A 58 6.73 3.41 5.51
N ALA A 59 6.94 4.20 4.45
CA ALA A 59 6.97 3.72 3.07
C ALA A 59 8.08 2.68 2.87
N VAL A 60 9.31 2.96 3.33
CA VAL A 60 10.45 2.02 3.21
C VAL A 60 10.15 0.71 3.93
N ILE A 61 9.62 0.76 5.15
CA ILE A 61 9.25 -0.45 5.91
C ILE A 61 8.19 -1.26 5.14
N ALA A 62 7.13 -0.61 4.66
CA ALA A 62 6.08 -1.27 3.89
C ALA A 62 6.64 -1.91 2.60
N THR A 63 7.50 -1.21 1.86
CA THR A 63 8.16 -1.74 0.65
C THR A 63 9.00 -2.98 0.95
N ILE A 64 9.79 -2.97 2.03
CA ILE A 64 10.59 -4.14 2.44
C ILE A 64 9.69 -5.32 2.81
N MET A 65 8.60 -5.07 3.56
CA MET A 65 7.65 -6.11 3.95
C MET A 65 6.98 -6.77 2.73
N ILE A 66 6.49 -5.95 1.79
CA ILE A 66 5.88 -6.42 0.55
C ILE A 66 6.89 -7.20 -0.29
N GLY A 67 8.11 -6.69 -0.45
CA GLY A 67 9.19 -7.38 -1.18
C GLY A 67 9.50 -8.76 -0.60
N ARG A 68 9.57 -8.88 0.73
CA ARG A 68 9.78 -10.16 1.43
C ARG A 68 8.58 -11.11 1.29
N ALA A 69 7.36 -10.61 1.29
CA ALA A 69 6.17 -11.42 1.07
C ALA A 69 6.12 -11.97 -0.35
N ALA A 70 6.44 -11.13 -1.34
CA ALA A 70 6.50 -11.51 -2.74
C ALA A 70 7.57 -12.58 -3.03
N ALA A 71 8.76 -12.45 -2.41
CA ALA A 71 9.82 -13.45 -2.52
C ALA A 71 9.35 -14.82 -1.98
N ARG A 72 8.75 -14.85 -0.79
CA ARG A 72 8.23 -16.07 -0.17
C ARG A 72 7.12 -16.73 -0.99
N ALA A 73 6.21 -15.94 -1.56
CA ALA A 73 5.16 -16.46 -2.43
C ALA A 73 5.72 -17.15 -3.68
N ARG A 74 6.75 -16.55 -4.31
CA ARG A 74 7.44 -17.14 -5.47
C ARG A 74 8.15 -18.44 -5.12
N GLU A 75 8.90 -18.48 -4.01
CA GLU A 75 9.58 -19.68 -3.54
C GLU A 75 8.58 -20.84 -3.28
N ALA A 76 7.45 -20.54 -2.64
CA ALA A 76 6.41 -21.52 -2.37
C ALA A 76 5.81 -22.11 -3.66
N GLN A 77 5.65 -21.28 -4.70
CA GLN A 77 5.16 -21.73 -5.99
C GLN A 77 6.17 -22.66 -6.69
N MET A 78 7.46 -22.29 -6.72
CA MET A 78 8.53 -23.12 -7.30
C MET A 78 8.68 -24.46 -6.58
N ALA A 79 8.55 -24.48 -5.25
CA ALA A 79 8.61 -25.71 -4.47
C ALA A 79 7.43 -26.65 -4.76
N LYS A 80 6.26 -26.11 -5.14
CA LYS A 80 5.09 -26.89 -5.54
C LYS A 80 5.29 -27.51 -6.92
N GLU A 81 5.82 -26.75 -7.88
CA GLU A 81 6.11 -27.22 -9.24
C GLU A 81 7.19 -28.30 -9.28
N ARG A 82 8.22 -28.23 -8.43
CA ARG A 82 9.28 -29.28 -8.35
C ARG A 82 8.80 -30.62 -7.79
N LYS A 83 7.64 -30.66 -7.13
CA LYS A 83 7.07 -31.88 -6.51
C LYS A 83 6.01 -32.56 -7.37
N VAL A 84 5.64 -31.96 -8.51
CA VAL A 84 4.72 -32.50 -9.52
C VAL A 84 5.55 -33.10 -10.64
#